data_AF-A0A401UQA2-F1
#
_entry.id   AF-A0A401UQA2-F1
#
_cell.length_a   1.000
_cell.length_b   1.000
_cell.length_c   1.000
_cell.angle_alpha   90.00
_cell.angle_beta   90.00
_cell.angle_gamma   90.00
#
_symmetry.space_group_name_H-M   'P 1'
#
loop_
_entity.id
_entity.type
_entity.pdbx_description
1 polymer ?
#
loop_
_entity_poly.entity_id
_entity_poly.type
_entity_poly.pdbx_seq_one_letter_code
_entity_poly.pdbx_strand_id
1 'polypeptide(L)'
;MKKSDLKTGMWLELRDGTFGMVLLGTNNGDILSGQAWFPLASFNENLTHIEAQSKDAIKIYQPLTNHSFLCLDYKNEINIRYNLEKIWTRVIEQ
;
A
#
# COMPACT_ATOMS: atom_id res chain seq x y z
N MET A 1 4.61 -2.92 11.47
CA MET A 1 3.19 -3.33 11.25
C MET A 1 3.20 -4.71 10.66
N LYS A 2 2.19 -5.53 10.95
CA LYS A 2 2.05 -6.89 10.40
C LYS A 2 1.04 -6.93 9.25
N LYS A 3 1.08 -7.99 8.46
CA LYS A 3 0.11 -8.19 7.38
C LYS A 3 -1.33 -8.26 7.90
N SER A 4 -1.54 -8.91 9.04
CA SER A 4 -2.83 -8.95 9.72
C SER A 4 -3.36 -7.59 10.21
N ASP A 5 -2.49 -6.58 10.34
CA ASP A 5 -2.92 -5.22 10.72
C ASP A 5 -3.45 -4.41 9.53
N LEU A 6 -3.26 -4.90 8.29
CA LEU A 6 -3.69 -4.20 7.09
C LEU A 6 -5.21 -4.07 7.02
N LYS A 7 -5.66 -2.95 6.45
CA LYS A 7 -7.07 -2.66 6.21
C LYS A 7 -7.26 -2.18 4.78
N THR A 8 -8.43 -2.48 4.21
CA THR A 8 -8.82 -1.94 2.91
C THR A 8 -8.60 -0.43 2.87
N GLY A 9 -7.92 0.00 1.81
CA GLY A 9 -7.63 1.37 1.53
C GLY A 9 -6.33 1.91 2.13
N MET A 10 -5.60 1.14 2.94
CA MET A 10 -4.19 1.46 3.25
C MET A 10 -3.33 1.40 1.97
N TRP A 11 -2.27 2.19 1.91
CA TRP A 11 -1.32 2.17 0.78
C TRP A 11 0.04 1.63 1.21
N LEU A 12 0.70 0.87 0.34
CA LEU A 12 2.06 0.38 0.53
C LEU A 12 2.96 1.02 -0.53
N GLU A 13 4.12 1.53 -0.11
CA GLU A 13 5.28 1.77 -0.99
C GLU A 13 6.18 0.54 -0.92
N LEU A 14 6.44 -0.04 -2.07
CA LEU A 14 7.37 -1.14 -2.21
C LEU A 14 8.80 -0.60 -2.41
N ARG A 15 9.81 -1.43 -2.14
CA ARG A 15 11.22 -1.03 -2.19
C ARG A 15 11.66 -0.46 -3.54
N ASP A 16 11.09 -0.94 -4.65
CA ASP A 16 11.35 -0.43 -5.99
C ASP A 16 10.60 0.86 -6.34
N GLY A 17 9.85 1.42 -5.39
CA GLY A 17 9.08 2.64 -5.55
C GLY A 17 7.65 2.42 -6.05
N THR A 18 7.23 1.17 -6.31
CA THR A 18 5.84 0.87 -6.70
C THR A 18 4.88 1.18 -5.57
N PHE A 19 3.75 1.79 -5.88
CA PHE A 19 2.65 2.00 -4.94
C PHE A 19 1.43 1.13 -5.25
N GLY A 20 0.77 0.67 -4.20
CA GLY A 20 -0.55 0.06 -4.33
C GLY A 20 -1.40 0.18 -3.08
N MET A 21 -2.70 0.06 -3.28
CA MET A 21 -3.73 0.11 -2.25
C MET A 21 -4.14 -1.30 -1.86
N VAL A 22 -4.22 -1.54 -0.55
CA VAL A 22 -4.77 -2.76 0.02
C VAL A 22 -6.27 -2.83 -0.29
N LEU A 23 -6.70 -3.94 -0.87
CA LEU A 23 -8.11 -4.28 -1.03
C LEU A 23 -8.32 -5.68 -0.45
N LEU A 24 -9.04 -5.75 0.67
CA LEU A 24 -9.35 -7.01 1.34
C LEU A 24 -10.71 -7.55 0.91
N GLY A 25 -10.86 -8.88 0.93
CA GLY A 25 -12.13 -9.57 0.65
C GLY A 25 -12.60 -9.48 -0.80
N THR A 26 -11.69 -9.27 -1.76
CA THR A 26 -12.05 -9.26 -3.18
C THR A 26 -12.31 -10.68 -3.69
N ASN A 27 -12.97 -10.82 -4.84
CA ASN A 27 -13.18 -12.13 -5.49
C ASN A 27 -11.85 -12.85 -5.81
N ASN A 28 -10.73 -12.11 -5.90
CA ASN A 28 -9.40 -12.65 -6.15
C ASN A 28 -8.57 -12.80 -4.86
N GLY A 29 -9.22 -12.74 -3.69
CA GLY A 29 -8.57 -12.70 -2.38
C GLY A 29 -8.13 -11.29 -1.97
N ASP A 30 -7.28 -11.21 -0.96
CA ASP A 30 -6.70 -9.95 -0.51
C ASP A 30 -5.58 -9.53 -1.46
N ILE A 31 -5.65 -8.29 -1.97
CA ILE A 31 -4.75 -7.80 -3.02
C ILE A 31 -4.18 -6.43 -2.69
N LEU A 32 -3.06 -6.14 -3.34
CA LEU A 32 -2.50 -4.80 -3.51
C LEU A 32 -2.79 -4.36 -4.96
N SER A 33 -3.47 -3.23 -5.14
CA SER A 33 -3.89 -2.72 -6.45
C SER A 33 -3.54 -1.24 -6.60
N GLY A 34 -2.90 -0.87 -7.71
CA GLY A 34 -2.50 0.51 -7.98
C GLY A 34 -1.65 0.59 -9.25
N GLN A 35 -0.38 0.96 -9.11
CA GLN A 35 0.57 0.92 -10.23
C GLN A 35 0.91 -0.51 -10.65
N ALA A 36 0.74 -1.46 -9.74
CA ALA A 36 0.85 -2.88 -10.00
C ALA A 36 -0.25 -3.63 -9.25
N TRP A 37 -0.48 -4.87 -9.68
CA TRP A 37 -1.38 -5.81 -9.02
C TRP A 37 -0.55 -6.92 -8.39
N PHE A 38 -0.72 -7.14 -7.08
CA PHE A 38 -0.11 -8.24 -6.36
C PHE A 38 -1.12 -8.91 -5.43
N PRO A 39 -1.13 -10.25 -5.30
CA PRO A 39 -1.85 -10.88 -4.21
C PRO A 39 -1.12 -10.63 -2.88
N LEU A 40 -1.84 -10.28 -1.82
CA LEU A 40 -1.25 -10.13 -0.48
C LEU A 40 -0.76 -11.46 0.10
N ALA A 41 -1.15 -12.59 -0.51
CA ALA A 41 -0.57 -13.90 -0.24
C ALA A 41 0.94 -13.98 -0.60
N SER A 42 1.41 -13.16 -1.53
CA SER A 42 2.84 -13.07 -1.91
C SER A 42 3.71 -12.35 -0.88
N PHE A 43 3.10 -11.83 0.19
CA PHE A 43 3.78 -11.18 1.30
C PHE A 43 3.66 -12.04 2.56
N ASN A 44 4.74 -12.12 3.33
CA ASN A 44 4.68 -12.76 4.64
C ASN A 44 4.07 -11.82 5.70
N GLU A 45 4.04 -12.28 6.95
CA GLU A 45 3.43 -11.53 8.06
C GLU A 45 4.18 -10.22 8.38
N ASN A 46 5.44 -10.11 7.99
CA ASN A 46 6.24 -8.90 8.12
C ASN A 46 6.16 -8.00 6.88
N LEU A 47 5.28 -8.30 5.91
CA LEU A 47 5.14 -7.53 4.66
C LEU A 47 6.42 -7.51 3.81
N THR A 48 7.30 -8.50 3.98
CA THR A 48 8.37 -8.76 3.01
C THR A 48 7.82 -9.67 1.90
N HIS A 49 8.21 -9.40 0.66
CA HIS A 49 7.74 -10.18 -0.47
C HIS A 49 8.48 -11.52 -0.50
N ILE A 50 7.76 -12.61 -0.74
CA ILE A 50 8.30 -13.98 -0.63
C ILE A 50 9.37 -14.25 -1.70
N GLU A 51 9.17 -13.72 -2.91
CA GLU A 51 10.00 -14.07 -4.08
C GLU A 51 10.98 -12.97 -4.53
N ALA A 52 10.82 -11.74 -4.05
CA ALA A 52 11.53 -10.59 -4.62
C ALA A 52 11.68 -9.44 -3.60
N GLN A 53 12.87 -9.29 -3.02
CA GLN A 53 13.16 -8.23 -2.02
C GLN A 53 12.94 -6.80 -2.55
N SER A 54 13.02 -6.60 -3.86
CA SER A 54 12.66 -5.32 -4.52
C SER A 54 11.19 -4.97 -4.35
N LYS A 55 10.35 -5.92 -3.94
CA LYS A 55 8.92 -5.77 -3.71
C LYS A 55 8.56 -5.77 -2.21
N ASP A 56 9.53 -5.71 -1.30
CA ASP A 56 9.25 -5.56 0.13
C ASP A 56 8.48 -4.26 0.38
N ALA A 57 7.47 -4.28 1.25
CA ALA A 57 6.82 -3.07 1.70
C ALA A 57 7.75 -2.31 2.65
N ILE A 58 8.16 -1.10 2.24
CA ILE A 58 9.08 -0.25 3.03
C ILE A 58 8.35 0.88 3.75
N LYS A 59 7.18 1.29 3.24
CA LYS A 59 6.29 2.25 3.90
C LYS A 59 4.85 1.84 3.77
N ILE A 60 4.07 2.16 4.80
CA ILE A 60 2.63 1.94 4.83
C ILE A 60 1.98 3.26 5.20
N TYR A 61 0.92 3.63 4.48
CA TYR A 61 0.15 4.84 4.69
C TYR A 61 -1.27 4.45 5.11
N GLN A 62 -1.74 5.02 6.23
CA GLN A 62 -3.07 4.77 6.79
C GLN A 62 -4.01 5.98 6.58
N PRO A 63 -5.29 5.77 6.18
CA PRO A 63 -6.18 6.88 5.88
C PRO A 63 -6.51 7.63 7.16
N LEU A 64 -6.48 8.96 7.11
CA LEU A 64 -6.98 9.80 8.20
C LEU A 64 -8.51 9.70 8.34
N THR A 65 -9.21 9.59 7.22
CA THR A 65 -10.67 9.57 7.18
C THR A 65 -11.16 8.63 6.08
N ASN A 66 -12.42 8.22 6.16
CA ASN A 66 -13.05 7.42 5.10
C ASN A 66 -13.14 8.15 3.75
N HIS A 67 -12.91 9.47 3.69
CA HIS A 67 -12.90 10.23 2.43
C HIS A 67 -11.50 10.38 1.83
N SER A 68 -10.45 9.92 2.54
CA SER A 68 -9.07 9.99 2.06
C SER A 68 -8.83 9.17 0.78
N PHE A 69 -9.69 8.20 0.47
CA PHE A 69 -9.58 7.34 -0.73
C PHE A 69 -9.76 8.07 -2.07
N LEU A 70 -10.42 9.23 -2.09
CA LEU A 70 -10.82 9.93 -3.32
C LEU A 70 -9.80 10.98 -3.80
N CYS A 71 -8.68 11.16 -3.11
CA CYS A 71 -7.76 12.27 -3.35
C CYS A 71 -6.44 11.86 -4.04
N LEU A 72 -6.46 10.80 -4.84
CA LEU A 72 -5.30 10.36 -5.61
C LEU A 72 -5.49 10.68 -7.08
N ASP A 73 -4.93 11.81 -7.51
CA ASP A 73 -4.74 12.10 -8.93
C ASP A 73 -3.50 11.34 -9.42
N TYR A 74 -3.72 10.27 -10.18
CA TYR A 74 -2.67 9.36 -10.67
C TYR A 74 -1.76 9.97 -11.74
N LYS A 75 -1.98 11.24 -12.13
CA LYS A 75 -1.28 11.85 -13.26
C LYS A 75 0.23 12.01 -13.10
N ASN A 76 0.80 11.91 -11.88
CA ASN A 76 2.26 11.91 -11.64
C ASN A 76 2.63 11.22 -10.32
N GLU A 77 3.69 10.39 -10.30
CA GLU A 77 4.19 9.71 -9.09
C GLU A 77 4.58 10.67 -7.95
N ILE A 78 5.14 11.83 -8.29
CA ILE A 78 5.50 12.87 -7.32
C ILE A 78 4.25 13.42 -6.62
N ASN A 79 3.15 13.60 -7.36
CA ASN A 79 1.89 14.07 -6.79
C ASN A 79 1.25 13.03 -5.88
N ILE A 80 1.38 11.73 -6.21
CA ILE A 80 0.90 10.64 -5.35
C ILE A 80 1.64 10.65 -4.01
N ARG A 81 2.98 10.69 -4.01
CA ARG A 81 3.78 10.75 -2.76
C ARG A 81 3.41 11.96 -1.90
N TYR A 82 3.34 13.14 -2.51
CA TYR A 82 3.00 14.37 -1.80
C TYR A 82 1.59 14.35 -1.18
N ASN A 83 0.61 13.81 -1.92
CA ASN A 83 -0.76 13.67 -1.40
C ASN A 83 -0.85 12.58 -0.33
N LEU A 84 -0.11 11.48 -0.47
CA LEU A 84 -0.05 10.43 0.55
C LEU A 84 0.51 10.98 1.87
N GLU A 85 1.62 11.71 1.85
CA GLU A 85 2.20 12.30 3.07
C GLU A 85 1.31 13.38 3.71
N LYS A 86 0.53 14.12 2.91
CA LYS A 86 -0.41 15.13 3.44
C LYS A 86 -1.71 14.55 4.00
N ILE A 87 -2.18 13.43 3.46
CA ILE A 87 -3.53 12.90 3.73
C ILE A 87 -3.47 11.68 4.67
N TRP A 88 -2.28 11.12 4.91
CA TRP A 88 -2.09 9.84 5.62
C TRP A 88 -1.03 10.00 6.71
N THR A 89 -1.41 9.86 7.99
CA THR A 89 -0.67 10.37 9.16
C THR A 89 0.36 9.43 9.78
N ARG A 90 0.59 8.24 9.25
CA ARG A 90 1.56 7.34 9.88
C ARG A 90 2.29 6.50 8.85
N VAL A 91 3.44 7.01 8.42
CA VAL A 91 4.48 6.20 7.79
C VAL A 91 5.07 5.30 8.87
N ILE A 92 4.80 4.00 8.79
CA ILE A 92 5.53 3.01 9.59
C ILE A 92 6.64 2.50 8.69
N GLU A 93 7.84 3.05 8.89
CA GLU A 93 9.07 2.54 8.27
C GLU A 93 9.46 1.24 8.99
N GLN A 94 9.86 0.23 8.22
CA GLN A 94 10.36 -1.04 8.76
C GLN A 94 11.88 -1.00 8.98
#